data_AF-A0A2P4PVS0-F1
#
_entry.id   AF-A0A2P4PVS0-F1
#
_cell.length_a   1.000
_cell.length_b   1.000
_cell.length_c   1.000
_cell.angle_alpha   90.00
_cell.angle_beta   90.00
_cell.angle_gamma   90.00
#
_symmetry.space_group_name_H-M   'P 1'
#
loop_
_entity.id
_entity.type
_entity.pdbx_description
1 polymer ?
#
loop_
_entity_poly.entity_id
_entity_poly.type
_entity_poly.pdbx_seq_one_letter_code
_entity_poly.pdbx_strand_id
1 'polypeptide(L)'
;CAECFAIRYNQILCNKIVRPSPLPINVKFTPKHYWKDNPIKYFLQNLDLRDMWNVLNNESENVPENPWIVLADKALKGAFKDTPVFTGLCEVMGNAIERKMKNKSKRNLKYSEEFTSFLVILRGFSTRALDLFRQNLEGRTIQSIRNSEDHLTNPDLCFENVARFKQLIDSIQYNGPVVVMTDNTKLKSRLRYSPTFGCIIGSVFPVEETKINVYADIPNIISKIKNEKAIAKDVRAYMLQIPLPKFPPIAVEIIPNKGNDNSKTISQLHKKLIQEIAFQLEIHILSIGSDGAITEFQAQQSIIDIQTSQRLFIREPTLNINFSCPIFDKIGPVVRVQDPKHAKKTARKAIISGAQLLTFGISSVRYDHLLTLIKQHDSIMYKNDVIKLDKQDDAAAYRTFCSANFKQCLTHDFQVKVGMKGTIIYLFIMGEIVDCYLNRTISPIERVRMAMTGYFFLHLWRFHITTLHQKYQDFVSIKQNFLADQSFAIFSSLCESMVLLVKTHRDYYTQVPFLPWLHRSESCEHFFGVARQINPDFDFAELIQMLPKI
;
A
#
# COMPACT_ATOMS: atom_id res chain seq x y z
N CYS A 1 -19.78 -59.65 -36.82
CA CYS A 1 -20.58 -60.79 -36.32
C CYS A 1 -21.40 -61.38 -37.48
N ALA A 2 -21.79 -62.66 -37.43
CA ALA A 2 -22.54 -63.31 -38.51
C ALA A 2 -23.89 -62.62 -38.77
N GLU A 3 -24.59 -62.21 -37.71
CA GLU A 3 -25.83 -61.44 -37.78
C GLU A 3 -25.62 -60.06 -38.44
N CYS A 4 -24.50 -59.41 -38.15
CA CYS A 4 -24.09 -58.13 -38.74
C CYS A 4 -23.82 -58.27 -40.26
N PHE A 5 -23.31 -59.42 -40.69
CA PHE A 5 -23.02 -59.69 -42.10
C PHE A 5 -24.32 -60.01 -42.87
N ALA A 6 -25.29 -60.68 -42.23
CA ALA A 6 -26.60 -60.97 -42.80
C ALA A 6 -27.42 -59.70 -43.10
N ILE A 7 -27.25 -58.62 -42.32
CA ILE A 7 -27.89 -57.32 -42.57
C ILE A 7 -27.51 -56.75 -43.94
N ARG A 8 -26.30 -57.03 -44.44
CA ARG A 8 -25.80 -56.56 -45.74
C ARG A 8 -26.54 -57.17 -46.95
N TYR A 9 -27.22 -58.30 -46.73
CA TYR A 9 -28.04 -59.00 -47.72
C TYR A 9 -29.54 -58.90 -47.40
N ASN A 10 -29.94 -58.08 -46.43
CA ASN A 10 -31.34 -57.87 -46.11
C ASN A 10 -32.01 -57.07 -47.24
N GLN A 11 -32.81 -57.75 -48.06
CA GLN A 11 -33.47 -57.18 -49.24
C GLN A 11 -34.26 -55.91 -48.93
N ILE A 12 -34.91 -55.83 -47.76
CA ILE A 12 -35.71 -54.66 -47.35
C ILE A 12 -34.81 -53.47 -47.08
N LEU A 13 -33.69 -53.70 -46.40
CA LEU A 13 -32.71 -52.64 -46.09
C LEU A 13 -32.00 -52.18 -47.36
N CYS A 14 -31.53 -53.10 -48.20
CA CYS A 14 -30.91 -52.78 -49.49
C CYS A 14 -31.87 -51.97 -50.38
N ASN A 15 -33.14 -52.37 -50.47
CA ASN A 15 -34.16 -51.64 -51.24
C ASN A 15 -34.46 -50.24 -50.67
N LYS A 16 -34.29 -50.02 -49.35
CA LYS A 16 -34.48 -48.70 -48.73
C LYS A 16 -33.27 -47.79 -48.86
N ILE A 17 -32.05 -48.34 -48.79
CA ILE A 17 -30.80 -47.57 -48.96
C ILE A 17 -30.62 -47.10 -50.41
N VAL A 18 -31.09 -47.89 -51.38
CA VAL A 18 -31.04 -47.52 -52.81
C VAL A 18 -32.04 -46.41 -53.17
N ARG A 19 -33.01 -46.08 -52.30
CA ARG A 19 -33.91 -44.95 -52.54
C ARG A 19 -33.11 -43.65 -52.43
N PRO A 20 -33.17 -42.77 -53.45
CA PRO A 20 -32.50 -41.48 -53.37
C PRO A 20 -33.05 -40.69 -52.18
N SER A 21 -32.15 -40.12 -51.38
CA SER A 21 -32.53 -39.22 -50.30
C SER A 21 -33.43 -38.11 -50.85
N PRO A 22 -34.49 -37.71 -50.12
CA PRO A 22 -35.36 -36.63 -50.57
C PRO A 22 -34.51 -35.37 -50.85
N LEU A 23 -34.77 -34.71 -51.98
CA LEU A 23 -34.18 -33.40 -52.25
C LEU A 23 -34.45 -32.46 -51.06
N PRO A 24 -33.53 -31.53 -50.70
CA PRO A 24 -33.65 -30.67 -49.52
C PRO A 24 -35.01 -29.96 -49.41
N ILE A 25 -35.58 -29.59 -50.55
CA ILE A 25 -36.87 -28.89 -50.65
C ILE A 25 -38.09 -29.75 -50.26
N ASN A 26 -37.94 -31.07 -50.29
CA ASN A 26 -39.00 -32.05 -50.00
C ASN A 26 -38.96 -32.54 -48.54
N VAL A 27 -37.91 -32.24 -47.79
CA VAL A 27 -37.75 -32.66 -46.37
C VAL A 27 -38.81 -32.04 -45.47
N LYS A 28 -39.35 -30.87 -45.85
CA LYS A 28 -40.44 -30.17 -45.13
C LYS A 28 -41.75 -30.97 -45.02
N PHE A 29 -41.94 -31.99 -45.86
CA PHE A 29 -43.13 -32.85 -45.83
C PHE A 29 -42.97 -34.05 -44.89
N THR A 30 -41.84 -34.17 -44.18
CA THR A 30 -41.60 -35.25 -43.23
C THR A 30 -42.46 -35.04 -41.96
N PRO A 31 -43.27 -36.02 -41.52
CA PRO A 31 -44.16 -35.86 -40.38
C PRO A 31 -43.39 -35.53 -39.09
N LYS A 32 -43.63 -34.34 -38.52
CA LYS A 32 -42.96 -33.83 -37.30
C LYS A 32 -43.30 -34.62 -36.03
N HIS A 33 -44.29 -35.52 -36.06
CA HIS A 33 -44.75 -36.25 -34.87
C HIS A 33 -43.74 -37.29 -34.36
N TYR A 34 -42.90 -37.87 -35.23
CA TYR A 34 -41.85 -38.82 -34.84
C TYR A 34 -40.69 -38.19 -34.05
N TRP A 35 -40.67 -36.86 -33.93
CA TRP A 35 -39.57 -36.08 -33.36
C TRP A 35 -39.90 -35.42 -32.02
N LYS A 36 -41.17 -35.40 -31.59
CA LYS A 36 -41.59 -34.66 -30.39
C LYS A 36 -41.17 -35.33 -29.06
N ASP A 37 -41.05 -36.66 -29.03
CA ASP A 37 -40.79 -37.43 -27.80
C ASP A 37 -39.58 -38.37 -27.90
N ASN A 38 -38.50 -37.94 -28.57
CA ASN A 38 -37.42 -38.86 -28.96
C ASN A 38 -36.20 -38.85 -27.99
N PRO A 39 -35.67 -40.02 -27.56
CA PRO A 39 -34.42 -40.17 -26.79
C PRO A 39 -33.14 -39.61 -27.45
N ILE A 40 -33.25 -39.02 -28.65
CA ILE A 40 -32.18 -38.33 -29.41
C ILE A 40 -31.46 -37.19 -28.68
N LYS A 41 -31.97 -36.68 -27.53
CA LYS A 41 -31.19 -35.80 -26.65
C LYS A 41 -29.84 -36.41 -26.21
N TYR A 42 -29.74 -37.73 -26.15
CA TYR A 42 -28.50 -38.45 -25.85
C TYR A 42 -27.54 -38.52 -27.07
N PHE A 43 -28.07 -38.41 -28.29
CA PHE A 43 -27.34 -38.58 -29.56
C PHE A 43 -26.81 -37.27 -30.16
N LEU A 44 -27.11 -36.10 -29.56
CA LEU A 44 -26.58 -34.78 -29.97
C LEU A 44 -25.04 -34.63 -29.78
N GLN A 45 -24.35 -35.68 -29.35
CA GLN A 45 -22.89 -35.78 -29.41
C GLN A 45 -22.37 -36.04 -30.84
N ASN A 46 -23.25 -36.44 -31.77
CA ASN A 46 -22.90 -36.72 -33.16
C ASN A 46 -23.07 -35.46 -34.03
N LEU A 47 -22.01 -35.03 -34.72
CA LEU A 47 -21.93 -33.77 -35.48
C LEU A 47 -23.01 -33.65 -36.55
N ASP A 48 -23.27 -34.72 -37.31
CA ASP A 48 -24.23 -34.70 -38.43
C ASP A 48 -25.69 -34.50 -37.96
N LEU A 49 -26.03 -35.02 -36.78
CA LEU A 49 -27.37 -34.86 -36.20
C LEU A 49 -27.58 -33.44 -35.62
N ARG A 50 -26.49 -32.80 -35.18
CA ARG A 50 -26.48 -31.41 -34.72
C ARG A 50 -26.73 -30.46 -35.89
N ASP A 51 -26.12 -30.73 -37.04
CA ASP A 51 -26.30 -29.93 -38.25
C ASP A 51 -27.74 -30.03 -38.77
N MET A 52 -28.34 -31.23 -38.76
CA MET A 52 -29.76 -31.36 -39.09
C MET A 52 -30.68 -30.64 -38.09
N TRP A 53 -30.38 -30.65 -36.79
CA TRP A 53 -31.17 -29.91 -35.79
C TRP A 53 -31.09 -28.39 -35.99
N ASN A 54 -29.91 -27.88 -36.35
CA ASN A 54 -29.71 -26.47 -36.69
C ASN A 54 -30.51 -26.09 -37.95
N VAL A 55 -30.51 -26.95 -38.97
CA VAL A 55 -31.30 -26.74 -40.21
C VAL A 55 -32.81 -26.79 -39.94
N LEU A 56 -33.28 -27.64 -39.01
CA LEU A 56 -34.70 -27.77 -38.68
C LEU A 56 -35.26 -26.64 -37.81
N ASN A 57 -34.43 -25.95 -37.03
CA ASN A 57 -34.86 -24.87 -36.12
C ASN A 57 -34.49 -23.46 -36.58
N ASN A 58 -33.62 -23.32 -37.58
CA ASN A 58 -33.35 -22.03 -38.22
C ASN A 58 -34.36 -21.80 -39.35
N GLU A 59 -35.56 -21.34 -39.00
CA GLU A 59 -36.41 -20.67 -40.00
C GLU A 59 -35.80 -19.27 -40.28
N SER A 60 -35.42 -19.05 -41.54
CA SER A 60 -34.93 -17.81 -42.17
C SER A 60 -33.43 -17.46 -42.06
N GLU A 61 -32.81 -17.38 -43.24
CA GLU A 61 -31.49 -16.79 -43.51
C GLU A 61 -31.50 -15.30 -43.17
N ASN A 62 -31.15 -14.95 -41.92
CA ASN A 62 -30.57 -13.66 -41.45
C ASN A 62 -30.66 -13.52 -39.91
N VAL A 63 -30.57 -14.63 -39.17
CA VAL A 63 -30.49 -14.57 -37.70
C VAL A 63 -29.03 -14.79 -37.30
N PRO A 64 -28.40 -13.89 -36.52
CA PRO A 64 -27.03 -14.10 -36.04
C PRO A 64 -26.95 -15.45 -35.31
N GLU A 65 -25.85 -16.19 -35.52
CA GLU A 65 -25.60 -17.48 -34.84
C GLU A 65 -26.05 -17.40 -33.39
N ASN A 66 -26.88 -18.36 -32.96
CA ASN A 66 -27.43 -18.32 -31.61
C ASN A 66 -26.25 -18.26 -30.60
N PRO A 67 -26.13 -17.15 -29.83
CA PRO A 67 -24.95 -16.91 -29.01
C PRO A 67 -24.74 -18.00 -27.97
N TRP A 68 -25.80 -18.69 -27.54
CA TRP A 68 -25.72 -19.81 -26.60
C TRP A 68 -25.11 -21.05 -27.22
N ILE A 69 -25.34 -21.31 -28.51
CA ILE A 69 -24.75 -22.45 -29.23
C ILE A 69 -23.24 -22.21 -29.41
N VAL A 70 -22.87 -20.98 -29.80
CA VAL A 70 -21.46 -20.57 -29.93
C VAL A 70 -20.75 -20.62 -28.57
N LEU A 71 -21.40 -20.11 -27.52
CA LEU A 71 -20.85 -20.12 -26.16
C LEU A 71 -20.63 -21.56 -25.66
N ALA A 72 -21.61 -22.45 -25.86
CA ALA A 72 -21.52 -23.85 -25.48
C ALA A 72 -20.42 -24.60 -26.25
N ASP A 73 -20.30 -24.36 -27.57
CA ASP A 73 -19.22 -24.95 -28.37
C ASP A 73 -17.84 -24.52 -27.87
N LYS A 74 -17.65 -23.23 -27.60
CA LYS A 74 -16.41 -22.70 -27.01
C LYS A 74 -16.14 -23.27 -25.62
N ALA A 75 -17.17 -23.39 -24.77
CA ALA A 75 -17.05 -23.96 -23.44
C ALA A 75 -16.64 -25.44 -23.49
N LEU A 76 -17.28 -26.25 -24.35
CA LEU A 76 -16.95 -27.67 -24.55
C LEU A 76 -15.54 -27.88 -25.10
N LYS A 77 -15.06 -26.95 -25.95
CA LYS A 77 -13.67 -26.90 -26.42
C LYS A 77 -12.68 -26.38 -25.36
N GLY A 78 -13.14 -26.05 -24.16
CA GLY A 78 -12.30 -25.63 -23.03
C GLY A 78 -11.85 -24.18 -23.06
N ALA A 79 -12.49 -23.31 -23.85
CA ALA A 79 -12.07 -21.90 -24.01
C ALA A 79 -12.15 -21.06 -22.72
N PHE A 80 -12.89 -21.53 -21.70
CA PHE A 80 -13.10 -20.82 -20.43
C PHE A 80 -12.40 -21.48 -19.23
N LYS A 81 -11.49 -22.43 -19.46
CA LYS A 81 -10.76 -23.12 -18.37
C LYS A 81 -9.97 -22.14 -17.49
N ASP A 82 -9.37 -21.12 -18.09
CA ASP A 82 -8.57 -20.11 -17.39
C ASP A 82 -9.40 -18.89 -16.92
N THR A 83 -10.74 -18.97 -16.98
CA THR A 83 -11.66 -17.91 -16.54
C THR A 83 -12.60 -18.40 -15.44
N PRO A 84 -12.10 -18.75 -14.24
CA PRO A 84 -12.89 -19.38 -13.17
C PRO A 84 -14.02 -18.48 -12.64
N VAL A 85 -13.84 -17.16 -12.68
CA VAL A 85 -14.89 -16.19 -12.30
C VAL A 85 -16.10 -16.28 -13.23
N PHE A 86 -15.87 -16.42 -14.54
CA PHE A 86 -16.95 -16.56 -15.53
C PHE A 86 -17.67 -17.90 -15.38
N THR A 87 -16.91 -18.99 -15.18
CA THR A 87 -17.48 -20.31 -14.90
C THR A 87 -18.36 -20.28 -13.65
N GLY A 88 -17.87 -19.69 -12.55
CA GLY A 88 -18.64 -19.53 -11.31
C GLY A 88 -19.90 -18.66 -11.49
N LEU A 89 -19.85 -17.62 -12.33
CA LEU A 89 -21.03 -16.83 -12.70
C LEU A 89 -22.08 -17.69 -13.44
N CYS A 90 -21.66 -18.44 -14.45
CA CYS A 90 -22.56 -19.31 -15.22
C CYS A 90 -23.23 -20.37 -14.33
N GLU A 91 -22.48 -20.98 -13.40
CA GLU A 91 -23.01 -21.95 -12.44
C GLU A 91 -24.09 -21.34 -11.54
N VAL A 92 -23.84 -20.15 -10.98
CA VAL A 92 -24.79 -19.47 -10.09
C VAL A 92 -26.05 -19.08 -10.86
N MET A 93 -25.91 -18.53 -12.07
CA MET A 93 -27.05 -18.16 -12.92
C MET A 93 -27.89 -19.40 -13.29
N GLY A 94 -27.24 -20.50 -13.70
CA GLY A 94 -27.90 -21.77 -14.00
C GLY A 94 -28.69 -22.31 -12.79
N ASN A 95 -28.05 -22.35 -11.62
CA ASN A 95 -28.68 -22.76 -10.37
C ASN A 95 -29.87 -21.87 -9.98
N ALA A 96 -29.77 -20.56 -10.17
CA ALA A 96 -30.84 -19.62 -9.87
C ALA A 96 -32.06 -19.83 -10.78
N ILE A 97 -31.84 -20.07 -12.07
CA ILE A 97 -32.90 -20.36 -13.05
C ILE A 97 -33.56 -21.71 -12.75
N GLU A 98 -32.78 -22.75 -12.47
CA GLU A 98 -33.32 -24.07 -12.09
C GLU A 98 -34.24 -23.99 -10.86
N ARG A 99 -33.83 -23.23 -9.84
CA ARG A 99 -34.66 -23.03 -8.64
C ARG A 99 -35.93 -22.26 -8.97
N LYS A 100 -35.86 -21.25 -9.84
CA LYS A 100 -37.05 -20.52 -10.33
C LYS A 100 -38.02 -21.45 -11.06
N MET A 101 -37.52 -22.32 -11.94
CA MET A 101 -38.35 -23.33 -12.64
C MET A 101 -39.02 -24.30 -11.67
N LYS A 102 -38.34 -24.65 -10.57
CA LYS A 102 -38.85 -25.54 -9.51
C LYS A 102 -39.71 -24.80 -8.46
N ASN A 103 -40.06 -23.52 -8.67
CA ASN A 103 -40.74 -22.65 -7.70
C ASN A 103 -40.08 -22.63 -6.30
N LYS A 104 -38.76 -22.83 -6.26
CA LYS A 104 -37.96 -22.81 -5.03
C LYS A 104 -37.37 -21.42 -4.80
N SER A 105 -37.22 -21.08 -3.52
CA SER A 105 -36.55 -19.85 -3.12
C SER A 105 -35.10 -19.80 -3.62
N LYS A 106 -34.64 -18.60 -4.00
CA LYS A 106 -33.23 -18.31 -4.30
C LYS A 106 -32.36 -18.20 -3.03
N ARG A 107 -32.90 -18.41 -1.83
CA ARG A 107 -32.12 -18.42 -0.58
C ARG A 107 -31.10 -19.56 -0.57
N ASN A 108 -29.89 -19.31 -0.06
CA ASN A 108 -28.79 -20.29 0.04
C ASN A 108 -28.31 -20.82 -1.32
N LEU A 109 -28.13 -19.94 -2.31
CA LEU A 109 -27.33 -20.29 -3.50
C LEU A 109 -25.87 -20.50 -3.09
N LYS A 110 -25.23 -21.53 -3.65
CA LYS A 110 -23.80 -21.76 -3.47
C LYS A 110 -23.06 -20.96 -4.53
N TYR A 111 -21.94 -20.36 -4.14
CA TYR A 111 -21.07 -19.59 -5.03
C TYR A 111 -19.67 -20.19 -4.91
N SER A 112 -18.95 -20.26 -6.02
CA SER A 112 -17.53 -20.66 -5.98
C SER A 112 -16.69 -19.63 -5.23
N GLU A 113 -15.51 -20.05 -4.78
CA GLU A 113 -14.58 -19.19 -4.05
C GLU A 113 -14.10 -18.04 -4.94
N GLU A 114 -13.71 -18.33 -6.18
CA GLU A 114 -13.17 -17.36 -7.14
C GLU A 114 -14.21 -16.29 -7.50
N PHE A 115 -15.47 -16.70 -7.71
CA PHE A 115 -16.55 -15.76 -7.96
C PHE A 115 -16.90 -14.96 -6.71
N THR A 116 -16.78 -15.55 -5.52
CA THR A 116 -16.95 -14.83 -4.26
C THR A 116 -15.87 -13.78 -4.07
N SER A 117 -14.60 -14.11 -4.32
CA SER A 117 -13.46 -13.18 -4.28
C SER A 117 -13.64 -12.03 -5.25
N PHE A 118 -14.11 -12.29 -6.48
CA PHE A 118 -14.49 -11.24 -7.43
C PHE A 118 -15.55 -10.28 -6.88
N LEU A 119 -16.61 -10.81 -6.25
CA LEU A 119 -17.67 -9.99 -5.66
C LEU A 119 -17.18 -9.18 -4.44
N VAL A 120 -16.24 -9.72 -3.65
CA VAL A 120 -15.56 -9.00 -2.56
C VAL A 120 -14.78 -7.81 -3.12
N ILE A 121 -13.99 -8.03 -4.17
CA ILE A 121 -13.22 -6.97 -4.85
C ILE A 121 -14.16 -5.90 -5.42
N LEU A 122 -15.22 -6.31 -6.14
CA LEU A 122 -16.20 -5.39 -6.71
C LEU A 122 -16.88 -4.53 -5.64
N ARG A 123 -17.19 -5.14 -4.48
CA ARG A 123 -17.71 -4.42 -3.31
C ARG A 123 -16.73 -3.39 -2.77
N GLY A 124 -15.43 -3.72 -2.75
CA GLY A 124 -14.36 -2.83 -2.34
C GLY A 124 -14.33 -1.55 -3.18
N PHE A 125 -14.45 -1.69 -4.50
CA PHE A 125 -14.50 -0.55 -5.41
C PHE A 125 -15.79 0.27 -5.31
N SER A 126 -16.97 -0.39 -5.30
CA SER A 126 -18.24 0.31 -5.23
C SER A 126 -19.38 -0.61 -4.81
N THR A 127 -20.03 -0.28 -3.69
CA THR A 127 -21.25 -0.98 -3.25
C THR A 127 -22.39 -0.80 -4.25
N ARG A 128 -22.45 0.35 -4.94
CA ARG A 128 -23.43 0.59 -6.02
C ARG A 128 -23.17 -0.31 -7.24
N ALA A 129 -21.90 -0.50 -7.60
CA ALA A 129 -21.54 -1.41 -8.68
C ALA A 129 -21.87 -2.86 -8.32
N LEU A 130 -21.62 -3.27 -7.07
CA LEU A 130 -22.04 -4.60 -6.58
C LEU A 130 -23.57 -4.75 -6.63
N ASP A 131 -24.34 -3.76 -6.18
CA ASP A 131 -25.81 -3.84 -6.22
C ASP A 131 -26.33 -3.89 -7.67
N LEU A 132 -25.75 -3.09 -8.58
CA LEU A 132 -26.06 -3.16 -10.00
C LEU A 132 -25.72 -4.53 -10.59
N PHE A 133 -24.55 -5.07 -10.26
CA PHE A 133 -24.14 -6.41 -10.67
C PHE A 133 -25.12 -7.46 -10.15
N ARG A 134 -25.49 -7.39 -8.86
CA ARG A 134 -26.45 -8.32 -8.23
C ARG A 134 -27.82 -8.30 -8.91
N GLN A 135 -28.30 -7.12 -9.31
CA GLN A 135 -29.58 -6.96 -9.98
C GLN A 135 -29.61 -7.65 -11.36
N ASN A 136 -28.46 -7.78 -12.02
CA ASN A 136 -28.37 -8.30 -13.38
C ASN A 136 -27.82 -9.73 -13.47
N LEU A 137 -26.94 -10.14 -12.54
CA LEU A 137 -26.07 -11.33 -12.69
C LEU A 137 -26.07 -12.25 -11.44
N GLU A 138 -27.15 -12.26 -10.66
CA GLU A 138 -27.37 -13.17 -9.51
C GLU A 138 -26.20 -13.18 -8.48
N GLY A 139 -25.57 -12.03 -8.26
CA GLY A 139 -24.49 -11.87 -7.27
C GLY A 139 -24.92 -12.06 -5.81
N ARG A 140 -23.95 -11.97 -4.88
CA ARG A 140 -24.22 -12.02 -3.43
C ARG A 140 -24.73 -10.67 -2.91
N THR A 141 -25.52 -10.70 -1.84
CA THR A 141 -25.87 -9.50 -1.09
C THR A 141 -24.67 -9.00 -0.28
N ILE A 142 -24.63 -7.69 0.02
CA ILE A 142 -23.60 -7.10 0.89
C ILE A 142 -23.51 -7.85 2.23
N GLN A 143 -24.65 -8.27 2.79
CA GLN A 143 -24.71 -9.00 4.05
C GLN A 143 -24.08 -10.39 3.96
N SER A 144 -24.26 -11.10 2.84
CA SER A 144 -23.64 -12.41 2.61
C SER A 144 -22.12 -12.32 2.37
N ILE A 145 -21.63 -11.20 1.85
CA ILE A 145 -20.20 -10.96 1.62
C ILE A 145 -19.49 -10.54 2.92
N ARG A 146 -20.18 -9.89 3.87
CA ARG A 146 -19.60 -9.47 5.16
C ARG A 146 -19.02 -10.62 6.00
N ASN A 147 -19.37 -11.87 5.72
CA ASN A 147 -18.89 -13.04 6.45
C ASN A 147 -17.54 -13.60 5.92
N SER A 148 -16.81 -12.88 5.05
CA SER A 148 -15.45 -13.27 4.65
C SER A 148 -14.43 -12.89 5.73
N GLU A 149 -13.65 -13.86 6.19
CA GLU A 149 -12.87 -13.83 7.44
C GLU A 149 -11.53 -13.09 7.37
N ASP A 150 -11.08 -12.65 6.19
CA ASP A 150 -9.73 -12.10 5.99
C ASP A 150 -9.65 -10.56 6.11
N HIS A 151 -9.87 -10.02 7.31
CA HIS A 151 -9.52 -8.62 7.59
C HIS A 151 -8.98 -8.44 9.00
N LEU A 152 -8.31 -7.31 9.27
CA LEU A 152 -7.78 -6.97 10.60
C LEU A 152 -8.93 -7.00 11.62
N THR A 153 -8.97 -8.08 12.41
CA THR A 153 -10.07 -8.32 13.35
C THR A 153 -9.78 -7.69 14.68
N ASN A 154 -8.51 -7.56 15.10
CA ASN A 154 -8.08 -6.84 16.30
C ASN A 154 -7.17 -5.66 15.86
N PRO A 155 -7.49 -4.40 16.19
CA PRO A 155 -6.67 -3.27 15.75
C PRO A 155 -5.34 -3.14 16.51
N ASP A 156 -5.16 -3.82 17.65
CA ASP A 156 -3.95 -3.69 18.47
C ASP A 156 -2.73 -4.43 17.87
N LEU A 157 -1.52 -4.09 18.32
CA LEU A 157 -0.32 -4.90 18.08
C LEU A 157 -0.46 -6.25 18.79
N CYS A 158 -0.93 -7.26 18.07
CA CYS A 158 -1.00 -8.62 18.55
C CYS A 158 -0.24 -9.58 17.65
N PHE A 159 0.11 -10.74 18.21
CA PHE A 159 0.86 -11.77 17.52
C PHE A 159 0.15 -12.22 16.24
N GLU A 160 -1.18 -12.36 16.28
CA GLU A 160 -2.00 -12.85 15.17
C GLU A 160 -1.92 -11.94 13.95
N ASN A 161 -1.90 -10.61 14.14
CA ASN A 161 -1.84 -9.67 13.03
C ASN A 161 -0.51 -9.74 12.28
N VAL A 162 0.59 -9.85 13.03
CA VAL A 162 1.92 -10.01 12.43
C VAL A 162 2.12 -11.42 11.89
N ALA A 163 1.51 -12.44 12.50
CA ALA A 163 1.53 -13.82 12.02
C ALA A 163 0.82 -13.96 10.67
N ARG A 164 -0.26 -13.22 10.40
CA ARG A 164 -0.89 -13.16 9.07
C ARG A 164 0.06 -12.60 8.02
N PHE A 165 0.82 -11.56 8.37
CA PHE A 165 1.87 -11.04 7.50
C PHE A 165 2.99 -12.06 7.26
N LYS A 166 3.39 -12.82 8.29
CA LYS A 166 4.34 -13.94 8.16
C LYS A 166 3.80 -15.04 7.24
N GLN A 167 2.55 -15.44 7.38
CA GLN A 167 1.91 -16.42 6.49
C GLN A 167 1.94 -15.97 5.03
N LEU A 168 1.67 -14.68 4.77
CA LEU A 168 1.80 -14.13 3.42
C LEU A 168 3.24 -14.24 2.89
N ILE A 169 4.23 -13.85 3.69
CA ILE A 169 5.64 -13.96 3.35
C ILE A 169 6.05 -15.40 3.05
N ASP A 170 5.60 -16.35 3.87
CA ASP A 170 5.92 -17.77 3.73
C ASP A 170 5.27 -18.36 2.47
N SER A 171 4.05 -17.94 2.16
CA SER A 171 3.32 -18.40 0.96
C SER A 171 4.06 -18.06 -0.35
N ILE A 172 4.85 -16.98 -0.36
CA ILE A 172 5.66 -16.56 -1.50
C ILE A 172 7.14 -16.95 -1.36
N GLN A 173 7.48 -17.73 -0.31
CA GLN A 173 8.84 -18.21 -0.01
C GLN A 173 9.87 -17.08 0.11
N TYR A 174 9.45 -15.93 0.65
CA TYR A 174 10.34 -14.78 0.82
C TYR A 174 11.08 -14.84 2.17
N ASN A 175 12.42 -14.79 2.13
CA ASN A 175 13.27 -14.83 3.33
C ASN A 175 14.10 -13.54 3.52
N GLY A 176 13.75 -12.49 2.78
CA GLY A 176 14.48 -11.22 2.82
C GLY A 176 14.00 -10.29 3.96
N PRO A 177 14.52 -9.06 3.99
CA PRO A 177 14.17 -8.09 5.02
C PRO A 177 12.74 -7.56 4.88
N VAL A 178 12.20 -7.04 5.97
CA VAL A 178 10.91 -6.35 6.07
C VAL A 178 11.14 -4.95 6.65
N VAL A 179 10.41 -3.97 6.12
CA VAL A 179 10.41 -2.58 6.60
C VAL A 179 9.18 -2.35 7.45
N VAL A 180 9.37 -1.69 8.60
CA VAL A 180 8.31 -1.17 9.47
C VAL A 180 8.15 0.32 9.19
N MET A 181 6.90 0.78 9.08
CA MET A 181 6.57 2.17 8.82
C MET A 181 5.50 2.60 9.82
N THR A 182 5.66 3.77 10.42
CA THR A 182 4.70 4.28 11.40
C THR A 182 4.40 5.74 11.17
N ASP A 183 3.12 6.10 11.31
CA ASP A 183 2.67 7.49 11.26
C ASP A 183 1.36 7.64 12.04
N ASN A 184 0.99 8.88 12.37
CA ASN A 184 -0.19 9.23 13.12
C ASN A 184 -1.09 10.17 12.31
N THR A 185 -2.40 9.93 12.32
CA THR A 185 -3.36 10.81 11.66
C THR A 185 -4.47 11.24 12.61
N LYS A 186 -5.02 12.43 12.39
CA LYS A 186 -6.18 12.91 13.12
C LYS A 186 -7.44 12.10 12.81
N LEU A 187 -8.24 11.88 13.84
CA LEU A 187 -9.57 11.29 13.84
C LEU A 187 -10.64 12.33 14.19
N LYS A 188 -11.86 12.06 13.74
CA LYS A 188 -13.05 12.64 14.34
C LYS A 188 -13.30 11.99 15.70
N SER A 189 -13.15 12.75 16.79
CA SER A 189 -13.36 12.24 18.15
C SER A 189 -14.81 11.79 18.37
N ARG A 190 -15.02 10.47 18.48
CA ARG A 190 -16.34 9.88 18.71
C ARG A 190 -16.21 8.49 19.34
N LEU A 191 -17.11 8.18 20.28
CA LEU A 191 -17.26 6.83 20.83
C LEU A 191 -18.36 6.09 20.08
N ARG A 192 -18.12 4.81 19.77
CA ARG A 192 -19.13 3.91 19.20
C ARG A 192 -19.07 2.54 19.87
N TYR A 193 -20.20 1.85 19.93
CA TYR A 193 -20.21 0.43 20.26
C TYR A 193 -19.77 -0.39 19.05
N SER A 194 -18.85 -1.33 19.24
CA SER A 194 -18.49 -2.32 18.21
C SER A 194 -19.14 -3.67 18.53
N PRO A 195 -20.08 -4.15 17.71
CA PRO A 195 -20.62 -5.51 17.86
C PRO A 195 -19.56 -6.60 17.69
N THR A 196 -18.54 -6.35 16.87
CA THR A 196 -17.44 -7.29 16.61
C THR A 196 -16.60 -7.53 17.86
N PHE A 197 -16.35 -6.48 18.64
CA PHE A 197 -15.53 -6.55 19.86
C PHE A 197 -16.36 -6.69 21.14
N GLY A 198 -17.67 -6.43 21.07
CA GLY A 198 -18.53 -6.34 22.24
C GLY A 198 -18.13 -5.20 23.19
N CYS A 199 -17.47 -4.15 22.70
CA CYS A 199 -16.90 -3.08 23.53
C CYS A 199 -17.18 -1.67 22.98
N ILE A 200 -16.91 -0.65 23.79
CA ILE A 200 -16.90 0.75 23.33
C ILE A 200 -15.54 1.07 22.72
N ILE A 201 -15.53 1.49 21.46
CA ILE A 201 -14.34 1.89 20.71
C ILE A 201 -14.32 3.40 20.44
N GLY A 202 -13.13 3.90 20.10
CA GLY A 202 -12.87 5.34 19.90
C GLY A 202 -12.35 6.05 21.17
N SER A 203 -12.01 5.29 22.20
CA SER A 203 -11.19 5.74 23.33
C SER A 203 -9.77 5.17 23.19
N VAL A 204 -8.86 5.63 24.06
CA VAL A 204 -7.49 5.09 24.18
C VAL A 204 -7.38 3.91 25.15
N PHE A 205 -8.50 3.45 25.70
CA PHE A 205 -8.49 2.32 26.62
C PHE A 205 -8.41 1.00 25.86
N PRO A 206 -7.76 -0.02 26.44
CA PRO A 206 -7.77 -1.38 25.90
C PRO A 206 -9.20 -1.91 25.74
N VAL A 207 -9.38 -2.81 24.78
CA VAL A 207 -10.68 -3.45 24.48
C VAL A 207 -11.28 -4.13 25.71
N GLU A 208 -10.42 -4.70 26.57
CA GLU A 208 -10.79 -5.39 27.80
C GLU A 208 -11.47 -4.46 28.82
N GLU A 209 -10.99 -3.21 28.93
CA GLU A 209 -11.53 -2.21 29.85
C GLU A 209 -12.84 -1.58 29.36
N THR A 210 -13.10 -1.63 28.06
CA THR A 210 -14.31 -1.06 27.45
C THR A 210 -15.33 -2.12 27.05
N LYS A 211 -15.07 -3.38 27.41
CA LYS A 211 -15.95 -4.52 27.12
C LYS A 211 -17.27 -4.38 27.88
N ILE A 212 -18.37 -4.62 27.17
CA ILE A 212 -19.73 -4.55 27.71
C ILE A 212 -20.21 -5.98 27.91
N ASN A 213 -20.42 -6.37 29.17
CA ASN A 213 -20.99 -7.66 29.52
C ASN A 213 -22.50 -7.53 29.73
N VAL A 214 -22.93 -6.43 30.35
CA VAL A 214 -24.34 -6.09 30.56
C VAL A 214 -24.64 -4.67 30.10
N TYR A 215 -25.89 -4.40 29.70
CA TYR A 215 -26.29 -3.09 29.20
C TYR A 215 -26.02 -1.94 30.20
N ALA A 216 -26.09 -2.24 31.51
CA ALA A 216 -25.81 -1.29 32.58
C ALA A 216 -24.33 -0.83 32.63
N ASP A 217 -23.42 -1.53 31.95
CA ASP A 217 -22.00 -1.14 31.88
C ASP A 217 -21.79 0.09 31.00
N ILE A 218 -22.65 0.28 29.99
CA ILE A 218 -22.47 1.32 28.94
C ILE A 218 -22.34 2.73 29.56
N PRO A 219 -23.26 3.20 30.42
CA PRO A 219 -23.15 4.53 31.00
C PRO A 219 -21.90 4.68 31.89
N ASN A 220 -21.52 3.62 32.62
CA ASN A 220 -20.36 3.62 33.51
C ASN A 220 -19.05 3.74 32.74
N ILE A 221 -18.89 2.94 31.67
CA ILE A 221 -17.71 2.98 30.79
C ILE A 221 -17.62 4.34 30.08
N ILE A 222 -18.72 4.85 29.53
CA ILE A 222 -18.74 6.17 28.89
C ILE A 222 -18.38 7.27 29.89
N SER A 223 -18.90 7.21 31.12
CA SER A 223 -18.59 8.16 32.19
C SER A 223 -17.11 8.11 32.55
N LYS A 224 -16.53 6.91 32.75
CA LYS A 224 -15.10 6.71 32.98
C LYS A 224 -14.25 7.34 31.88
N ILE A 225 -14.54 7.01 30.62
CA ILE A 225 -13.82 7.56 29.45
C ILE A 225 -13.87 9.09 29.42
N LYS A 226 -15.04 9.67 29.69
CA LYS A 226 -15.21 11.13 29.71
C LYS A 226 -14.45 11.78 30.87
N ASN A 227 -14.54 11.22 32.07
CA ASN A 227 -13.88 11.74 33.27
C ASN A 227 -12.36 11.73 33.11
N GLU A 228 -11.80 10.67 32.52
CA GLU A 228 -10.36 10.53 32.26
C GLU A 228 -9.89 11.22 30.96
N LYS A 229 -10.81 11.90 30.25
CA LYS A 229 -10.55 12.56 28.95
C LYS A 229 -9.86 11.59 27.98
N ALA A 230 -10.37 10.37 27.90
CA ALA A 230 -9.79 9.24 27.19
C ALA A 230 -10.32 9.05 25.75
N ILE A 231 -11.10 9.99 25.23
CA ILE A 231 -11.59 9.95 23.85
C ILE A 231 -10.41 10.16 22.89
N ALA A 232 -10.31 9.29 21.88
CA ALA A 232 -9.25 9.35 20.89
C ALA A 232 -9.40 10.58 20.00
N LYS A 233 -8.27 11.16 19.64
CA LYS A 233 -8.16 12.32 18.75
C LYS A 233 -7.36 11.99 17.50
N ASP A 234 -6.39 11.11 17.63
CA ASP A 234 -5.54 10.67 16.54
C ASP A 234 -5.46 9.14 16.56
N VAL A 235 -4.89 8.56 15.50
CA VAL A 235 -4.69 7.12 15.35
C VAL A 235 -3.37 6.83 14.68
N ARG A 236 -2.58 5.93 15.30
CA ARG A 236 -1.27 5.52 14.83
C ARG A 236 -1.40 4.23 14.05
N ALA A 237 -0.88 4.18 12.84
CA ALA A 237 -0.81 2.97 12.04
C ALA A 237 0.61 2.42 12.05
N TYR A 238 0.72 1.09 12.14
CA TYR A 238 1.94 0.35 11.84
C TYR A 238 1.73 -0.45 10.57
N MET A 239 2.64 -0.28 9.62
CA MET A 239 2.63 -1.02 8.38
C MET A 239 3.92 -1.83 8.24
N LEU A 240 3.78 -3.06 7.76
CA LEU A 240 4.88 -3.90 7.34
C LEU A 240 4.92 -3.98 5.82
N GLN A 241 6.11 -3.89 5.24
CA GLN A 241 6.29 -3.97 3.80
C GLN A 241 7.52 -4.78 3.44
N ILE A 242 7.38 -5.67 2.45
CA ILE A 242 8.50 -6.25 1.74
C ILE A 242 9.11 -5.14 0.86
N PRO A 243 10.39 -4.76 1.03
CA PRO A 243 11.01 -3.64 0.32
C PRO A 243 11.36 -4.01 -1.13
N LEU A 244 10.37 -4.51 -1.88
CA LEU A 244 10.44 -4.86 -3.28
C LEU A 244 9.25 -4.25 -4.05
N PRO A 245 9.39 -4.00 -5.36
CA PRO A 245 8.30 -3.45 -6.16
C PRO A 245 7.11 -4.41 -6.18
N LYS A 246 5.89 -3.85 -6.29
CA LYS A 246 4.61 -4.57 -6.39
C LYS A 246 4.12 -5.25 -5.11
N PHE A 247 4.90 -5.25 -4.03
CA PHE A 247 4.41 -5.68 -2.72
C PHE A 247 3.78 -4.50 -1.97
N PRO A 248 2.47 -4.53 -1.70
CA PRO A 248 1.82 -3.45 -0.97
C PRO A 248 2.23 -3.48 0.51
N PRO A 249 2.24 -2.31 1.17
CA PRO A 249 2.37 -2.24 2.62
C PRO A 249 1.08 -2.79 3.28
N ILE A 250 1.23 -3.53 4.37
CA ILE A 250 0.12 -4.17 5.09
C ILE A 250 0.03 -3.56 6.47
N ALA A 251 -1.13 -3.02 6.82
CA ALA A 251 -1.41 -2.54 8.18
C ALA A 251 -1.51 -3.73 9.14
N VAL A 252 -0.65 -3.77 10.15
CA VAL A 252 -0.65 -4.80 11.20
C VAL A 252 -1.18 -4.29 12.53
N GLU A 253 -1.27 -2.97 12.70
CA GLU A 253 -1.80 -2.35 13.90
C GLU A 253 -2.30 -0.93 13.62
N ILE A 254 -3.36 -0.54 14.33
CA ILE A 254 -4.02 0.77 14.29
C ILE A 254 -4.47 1.16 15.71
N ILE A 255 -3.67 1.97 16.40
CA ILE A 255 -3.93 2.33 17.81
C ILE A 255 -4.54 3.73 17.91
N PRO A 256 -5.72 3.88 18.55
CA PRO A 256 -6.27 5.18 18.87
C PRO A 256 -5.46 5.84 19.99
N ASN A 257 -5.13 7.12 19.83
CA ASN A 257 -4.39 7.88 20.83
C ASN A 257 -4.94 9.31 21.01
N LYS A 258 -4.42 10.04 22.00
CA LYS A 258 -4.87 11.40 22.35
C LYS A 258 -4.21 12.50 21.49
N GLY A 259 -3.34 12.13 20.55
CA GLY A 259 -2.51 13.07 19.78
C GLY A 259 -1.35 13.69 20.57
N ASN A 260 -1.02 13.11 21.72
CA ASN A 260 0.08 13.55 22.58
C ASN A 260 0.95 12.37 23.05
N ASP A 261 1.04 11.32 22.24
CA ASP A 261 1.92 10.18 22.52
C ASP A 261 3.35 10.66 22.72
N ASN A 262 3.95 10.16 23.81
CA ASN A 262 5.33 10.45 24.12
C ASN A 262 6.27 9.40 23.52
N SER A 263 7.55 9.71 23.46
CA SER A 263 8.58 8.82 22.91
C SER A 263 8.70 7.47 23.64
N LYS A 264 8.35 7.40 24.93
CA LYS A 264 8.39 6.14 25.70
C LYS A 264 7.28 5.19 25.28
N THR A 265 6.05 5.69 25.11
CA THR A 265 4.91 4.88 24.65
C THR A 265 5.18 4.32 23.25
N ILE A 266 5.68 5.16 22.33
CA ILE A 266 6.03 4.71 20.97
C ILE A 266 7.19 3.71 20.99
N SER A 267 8.22 3.94 21.82
CA SER A 267 9.33 3.01 22.02
C SER A 267 8.87 1.64 22.52
N GLN A 268 7.92 1.58 23.45
CA GLN A 268 7.36 0.33 23.94
C GLN A 268 6.67 -0.47 22.83
N LEU A 269 5.95 0.20 21.94
CA LEU A 269 5.32 -0.45 20.78
C LEU A 269 6.37 -1.00 19.80
N HIS A 270 7.41 -0.22 19.48
CA HIS A 270 8.52 -0.70 18.67
C HIS A 270 9.21 -1.92 19.30
N LYS A 271 9.45 -1.92 20.62
CA LYS A 271 10.02 -3.05 21.35
C LYS A 271 9.14 -4.27 21.30
N LYS A 272 7.83 -4.11 21.53
CA LYS A 272 6.85 -5.21 21.44
C LYS A 272 6.85 -5.84 20.04
N LEU A 273 6.84 -5.01 18.99
CA LEU A 273 6.87 -5.51 17.60
C LEU A 273 8.18 -6.27 17.32
N ILE A 274 9.33 -5.70 17.68
CA ILE A 274 10.63 -6.25 17.33
C ILE A 274 11.02 -7.40 18.26
N GLN A 275 11.15 -7.13 19.56
CA GLN A 275 11.75 -8.05 20.52
C GLN A 275 10.82 -9.18 20.96
N GLU A 276 9.50 -9.02 20.83
CA GLU A 276 8.54 -10.07 21.21
C GLU A 276 7.97 -10.77 19.98
N ILE A 277 7.23 -10.04 19.13
CA ILE A 277 6.43 -10.67 18.07
C ILE A 277 7.29 -11.09 16.87
N ALA A 278 8.09 -10.17 16.32
CA ALA A 278 8.95 -10.47 15.17
C ALA A 278 10.05 -11.47 15.52
N PHE A 279 10.56 -11.45 16.75
CA PHE A 279 11.48 -12.47 17.27
C PHE A 279 10.86 -13.88 17.23
N GLN A 280 9.63 -14.04 17.71
CA GLN A 280 8.93 -15.34 17.74
C GLN A 280 8.59 -15.84 16.33
N LEU A 281 8.24 -14.92 15.42
CA LEU A 281 7.89 -15.23 14.03
C LEU A 281 9.09 -15.28 13.09
N GLU A 282 10.29 -14.97 13.59
CA GLU A 282 11.55 -14.88 12.82
C GLU A 282 11.39 -13.97 11.59
N ILE A 283 10.75 -12.82 11.77
CA ILE A 283 10.62 -11.79 10.73
C ILE A 283 11.84 -10.87 10.80
N HIS A 284 12.57 -10.80 9.70
CA HIS A 284 13.77 -9.97 9.56
C HIS A 284 13.43 -8.48 9.39
N ILE A 285 13.09 -7.78 10.47
CA ILE A 285 12.88 -6.33 10.45
C ILE A 285 14.22 -5.62 10.22
N LEU A 286 14.33 -4.92 9.09
CA LEU A 286 15.54 -4.19 8.69
C LEU A 286 15.51 -2.72 9.10
N SER A 287 14.34 -2.06 9.02
CA SER A 287 14.28 -0.64 9.35
C SER A 287 12.93 -0.19 9.88
N ILE A 288 12.96 0.91 10.62
CA ILE A 288 11.78 1.61 11.13
C ILE A 288 11.75 3.01 10.49
N GLY A 289 10.76 3.27 9.64
CA GLY A 289 10.52 4.55 8.97
C GLY A 289 9.48 5.40 9.71
N SER A 290 9.74 6.70 9.87
CA SER A 290 8.80 7.65 10.51
C SER A 290 8.97 9.10 10.00
N ASP A 291 7.99 9.98 10.27
CA ASP A 291 7.87 11.31 9.65
C ASP A 291 8.90 12.35 10.15
N GLY A 292 9.55 12.06 11.28
CA GLY A 292 10.56 12.90 11.92
C GLY A 292 10.06 13.93 12.94
N ALA A 293 8.84 13.77 13.43
CA ALA A 293 8.43 14.38 14.69
C ALA A 293 9.41 14.00 15.83
N ILE A 294 9.68 14.95 16.74
CA ILE A 294 10.65 14.77 17.83
C ILE A 294 10.37 13.50 18.65
N THR A 295 9.10 13.25 18.96
CA THR A 295 8.68 12.10 19.76
C THR A 295 8.99 10.78 19.06
N GLU A 296 8.78 10.70 17.75
CA GLU A 296 9.08 9.52 16.95
C GLU A 296 10.59 9.34 16.75
N PHE A 297 11.32 10.43 16.47
CA PHE A 297 12.77 10.39 16.36
C PHE A 297 13.42 9.86 17.64
N GLN A 298 12.96 10.33 18.80
CA GLN A 298 13.43 9.85 20.10
C GLN A 298 13.04 8.39 20.35
N ALA A 299 11.84 7.97 19.93
CA ALA A 299 11.42 6.57 20.03
C ALA A 299 12.32 5.67 19.17
N GLN A 300 12.62 6.04 17.93
CA GLN A 300 13.56 5.33 17.08
C GLN A 300 14.97 5.29 17.68
N GLN A 301 15.48 6.43 18.18
CA GLN A 301 16.79 6.48 18.84
C GLN A 301 16.85 5.50 20.02
N SER A 302 15.78 5.41 20.82
CA SER A 302 15.72 4.48 21.95
C SER A 302 15.81 3.01 21.54
N ILE A 303 15.45 2.65 20.30
CA ILE A 303 15.65 1.30 19.74
C ILE A 303 17.10 1.12 19.31
N ILE A 304 17.69 2.12 18.66
CA ILE A 304 19.09 2.08 18.22
C ILE A 304 20.07 1.99 19.40
N ASP A 305 19.71 2.61 20.53
CA ASP A 305 20.49 2.59 21.76
C ASP A 305 20.34 1.30 22.57
N ILE A 306 19.46 0.38 22.18
CA ILE A 306 19.32 -0.91 22.86
C ILE A 306 20.66 -1.66 22.79
N GLN A 307 21.12 -2.07 23.97
CA GLN A 307 22.30 -2.91 24.10
C GLN A 307 21.94 -4.35 23.70
N THR A 308 22.60 -4.81 22.66
CA THR A 308 22.48 -6.16 22.08
C THR A 308 23.83 -6.86 22.16
N SER A 309 23.84 -8.19 22.02
CA SER A 309 25.08 -8.98 22.01
C SER A 309 25.99 -8.63 20.84
N GLN A 310 25.41 -8.19 19.72
CA GLN A 310 26.12 -7.79 18.51
C GLN A 310 25.60 -6.46 17.99
N ARG A 311 26.49 -5.66 17.40
CA ARG A 311 26.15 -4.40 16.73
C ARG A 311 26.92 -4.29 15.43
N LEU A 312 26.27 -3.73 14.42
CA LEU A 312 26.94 -3.36 13.18
C LEU A 312 27.64 -2.02 13.39
N PHE A 313 28.90 -1.91 12.97
CA PHE A 313 29.69 -0.68 13.10
C PHE A 313 30.27 -0.24 11.76
N ILE A 314 30.33 1.08 11.58
CA ILE A 314 31.18 1.76 10.61
C ILE A 314 32.03 2.73 11.41
N ARG A 315 33.32 2.42 11.53
CA ARG A 315 34.28 3.21 12.29
C ARG A 315 35.35 3.73 11.36
N GLU A 316 35.53 5.04 11.36
CA GLU A 316 36.70 5.70 10.79
C GLU A 316 37.13 6.78 11.78
N PRO A 317 37.98 6.42 12.78
CA PRO A 317 38.35 7.32 13.88
C PRO A 317 39.00 8.61 13.40
N THR A 318 39.76 8.56 12.30
CA THR A 318 40.45 9.75 11.75
C THR A 318 39.48 10.82 11.27
N LEU A 319 38.26 10.41 10.87
CA LEU A 319 37.20 11.28 10.39
C LEU A 319 36.07 11.46 11.43
N ASN A 320 36.28 10.98 12.66
CA ASN A 320 35.29 10.96 13.74
C ASN A 320 33.96 10.27 13.34
N ILE A 321 34.05 9.21 12.53
CA ILE A 321 32.89 8.40 12.15
C ILE A 321 32.78 7.21 13.09
N ASN A 322 31.61 7.07 13.72
CA ASN A 322 31.24 5.90 14.51
C ASN A 322 29.72 5.66 14.38
N PHE A 323 29.29 5.19 13.21
CA PHE A 323 27.90 4.84 12.98
C PHE A 323 27.64 3.42 13.46
N SER A 324 26.49 3.19 14.07
CA SER A 324 26.13 1.84 14.50
C SER A 324 24.64 1.59 14.54
N CYS A 325 24.26 0.33 14.37
CA CYS A 325 22.91 -0.15 14.66
C CYS A 325 22.95 -1.47 15.45
N PRO A 326 21.93 -1.73 16.29
CA PRO A 326 21.79 -2.99 17.01
C PRO A 326 21.51 -4.15 16.06
N ILE A 327 22.05 -5.32 16.37
CA ILE A 327 21.67 -6.59 15.74
C ILE A 327 20.86 -7.36 16.76
N PHE A 328 19.60 -7.63 16.45
CA PHE A 328 18.72 -8.42 17.29
C PHE A 328 18.80 -9.89 16.89
N ASP A 329 18.81 -10.78 17.89
CA ASP A 329 18.78 -12.22 17.65
C ASP A 329 17.55 -12.61 16.82
N LYS A 330 17.71 -13.55 15.87
CA LYS A 330 16.69 -14.00 14.89
C LYS A 330 16.05 -12.95 13.97
N ILE A 331 16.39 -11.67 14.12
CA ILE A 331 15.81 -10.56 13.34
C ILE A 331 16.88 -9.92 12.45
N GLY A 332 18.10 -9.76 12.98
CA GLY A 332 19.20 -9.10 12.31
C GLY A 332 19.34 -7.61 12.65
N PRO A 333 20.13 -6.86 11.86
CA PRO A 333 20.37 -5.42 12.06
C PRO A 333 19.12 -4.57 11.81
N VAL A 334 18.83 -3.65 12.73
CA VAL A 334 17.70 -2.71 12.63
C VAL A 334 18.20 -1.28 12.50
N VAL A 335 17.89 -0.62 11.40
CA VAL A 335 18.30 0.77 11.09
C VAL A 335 17.10 1.72 11.22
N ARG A 336 17.27 2.85 11.91
CA ARG A 336 16.27 3.92 11.95
C ARG A 336 16.28 4.69 10.64
N VAL A 337 15.12 5.08 10.13
CA VAL A 337 15.01 5.89 8.91
C VAL A 337 13.99 7.00 9.15
N GLN A 338 14.37 8.21 8.76
CA GLN A 338 13.52 9.39 8.78
C GLN A 338 12.93 9.60 7.40
N ASP A 339 11.75 10.20 7.28
CA ASP A 339 11.15 10.43 5.96
C ASP A 339 11.92 11.51 5.16
N PRO A 340 12.56 11.15 4.02
CA PRO A 340 13.29 12.10 3.20
C PRO A 340 12.42 13.18 2.55
N LYS A 341 11.14 12.91 2.26
CA LYS A 341 10.20 13.94 1.76
C LYS A 341 9.91 14.96 2.85
N HIS A 342 9.68 14.51 4.09
CA HIS A 342 9.50 15.41 5.22
C HIS A 342 10.78 16.22 5.51
N ALA A 343 11.95 15.59 5.42
CA ALA A 343 13.23 16.29 5.54
C ALA A 343 13.41 17.35 4.44
N LYS A 344 13.01 17.07 3.19
CA LYS A 344 13.01 18.03 2.08
C LYS A 344 12.13 19.25 2.40
N LYS A 345 10.91 19.03 2.91
CA LYS A 345 10.02 20.11 3.38
C LYS A 345 10.66 20.92 4.51
N THR A 346 11.32 20.25 5.44
CA THR A 346 12.04 20.87 6.56
C THR A 346 13.19 21.76 6.08
N ALA A 347 13.98 21.30 5.10
CA ALA A 347 15.06 22.07 4.50
C ALA A 347 14.54 23.33 3.81
N ARG A 348 13.47 23.21 3.00
CA ARG A 348 12.82 24.38 2.38
C ARG A 348 12.30 25.36 3.42
N LYS A 349 11.65 24.87 4.48
CA LYS A 349 11.11 25.69 5.56
C LYS A 349 12.21 26.43 6.32
N ALA A 350 13.41 25.86 6.46
CA ALA A 350 14.54 26.54 7.09
C ALA A 350 14.92 27.83 6.35
N ILE A 351 14.88 27.85 5.01
CA ILE A 351 15.11 29.05 4.20
C ILE A 351 13.98 30.08 4.37
N ILE A 352 12.74 29.61 4.34
CA ILE A 352 11.56 30.49 4.18
C ILE A 352 11.05 31.05 5.51
N SER A 353 11.31 30.37 6.63
CA SER A 353 10.73 30.73 7.93
C SER A 353 11.09 32.15 8.41
N GLY A 354 12.22 32.70 7.96
CA GLY A 354 12.76 33.97 8.45
C GLY A 354 13.22 33.93 9.92
N ALA A 355 13.10 32.79 10.60
CA ALA A 355 13.46 32.63 12.00
C ALA A 355 14.98 32.52 12.21
N GLN A 356 15.71 32.09 11.18
CA GLN A 356 17.16 31.88 11.19
C GLN A 356 17.76 32.45 9.91
N LEU A 357 18.93 33.07 10.04
CA LEU A 357 19.78 33.48 8.92
C LEU A 357 20.86 32.42 8.70
N LEU A 358 20.60 31.45 7.82
CA LEU A 358 21.56 30.37 7.54
C LEU A 358 22.84 30.95 6.94
N THR A 359 23.95 30.90 7.68
CA THR A 359 25.19 31.63 7.35
C THR A 359 26.30 30.67 6.92
N PHE A 360 27.03 30.99 5.84
CA PHE A 360 28.10 30.19 5.24
C PHE A 360 29.34 31.06 5.00
N GLY A 361 30.21 31.22 5.99
CA GLY A 361 31.34 32.14 5.90
C GLY A 361 30.89 33.56 5.56
N ILE A 362 31.25 34.06 4.38
CA ILE A 362 30.86 35.40 3.88
C ILE A 362 29.52 35.41 3.12
N SER A 363 28.81 34.28 3.05
CA SER A 363 27.53 34.15 2.34
C SER A 363 26.42 33.72 3.29
N SER A 364 25.18 33.75 2.81
CA SER A 364 24.01 33.29 3.54
C SER A 364 22.98 32.68 2.59
N VAL A 365 22.05 31.91 3.12
CA VAL A 365 20.84 31.47 2.42
C VAL A 365 19.68 32.27 2.99
N ARG A 366 18.92 32.93 2.12
CA ARG A 366 17.86 33.84 2.55
C ARG A 366 16.61 33.70 1.70
N TYR A 367 15.48 34.12 2.27
CA TYR A 367 14.20 34.15 1.59
C TYR A 367 14.21 35.02 0.31
N ASP A 368 14.91 36.16 0.31
CA ASP A 368 15.02 37.05 -0.87
C ASP A 368 15.74 36.39 -2.06
N HIS A 369 16.61 35.41 -1.80
CA HIS A 369 17.23 34.62 -2.87
C HIS A 369 16.18 33.79 -3.61
N LEU A 370 15.30 33.09 -2.89
CA LEU A 370 14.20 32.35 -3.52
C LEU A 370 13.20 33.28 -4.22
N LEU A 371 12.90 34.46 -3.62
CA LEU A 371 12.09 35.48 -4.28
C LEU A 371 12.69 35.97 -5.60
N THR A 372 14.02 36.07 -5.67
CA THR A 372 14.72 36.44 -6.89
C THR A 372 14.61 35.35 -7.95
N LEU A 373 14.74 34.07 -7.55
CA LEU A 373 14.62 32.94 -8.47
C LEU A 373 13.21 32.85 -9.08
N ILE A 374 12.14 32.99 -8.27
CA ILE A 374 10.76 32.89 -8.79
C ILE A 374 10.35 34.01 -9.75
N LYS A 375 11.10 35.12 -9.78
CA LYS A 375 10.86 36.26 -10.67
C LYS A 375 11.53 36.07 -12.04
N GLN A 376 12.41 35.09 -12.19
CA GLN A 376 13.04 34.79 -13.47
C GLN A 376 12.01 34.20 -14.43
N HIS A 377 12.12 34.55 -15.72
CA HIS A 377 11.18 34.10 -16.75
C HIS A 377 11.20 32.58 -16.95
N ASP A 378 12.33 31.93 -16.66
CA ASP A 378 12.53 30.48 -16.73
C ASP A 378 12.37 29.78 -15.37
N SER A 379 11.74 30.45 -14.38
CA SER A 379 11.46 29.86 -13.06
C SER A 379 10.65 28.59 -13.15
N ILE A 380 11.20 27.54 -12.56
CA ILE A 380 10.52 26.26 -12.37
C ILE A 380 9.64 26.30 -11.13
N MET A 381 10.04 27.07 -10.12
CA MET A 381 9.22 27.32 -8.93
C MET A 381 8.08 28.28 -9.28
N TYR A 382 6.88 27.97 -8.79
CA TYR A 382 5.73 28.86 -8.87
C TYR A 382 5.80 29.94 -7.80
N LYS A 383 5.09 31.06 -8.02
CA LYS A 383 4.97 32.12 -7.00
C LYS A 383 4.47 31.59 -5.66
N ASN A 384 3.52 30.65 -5.69
CA ASN A 384 2.95 30.04 -4.49
C ASN A 384 3.91 29.08 -3.77
N ASP A 385 5.02 28.70 -4.41
CA ASP A 385 6.08 27.89 -3.79
C ASP A 385 6.93 28.69 -2.81
N VAL A 386 6.79 30.02 -2.78
CA VAL A 386 7.57 30.91 -1.92
C VAL A 386 6.65 31.89 -1.20
N ILE A 387 5.66 32.45 -1.88
CA ILE A 387 4.69 33.43 -1.35
C ILE A 387 3.38 32.70 -1.01
N LYS A 388 2.76 32.98 0.15
CA LYS A 388 1.49 32.34 0.58
C LYS A 388 1.55 30.80 0.51
N LEU A 389 2.63 30.30 1.10
CA LEU A 389 3.11 28.95 0.95
C LEU A 389 2.23 27.90 1.64
N ASP A 390 1.89 26.84 0.90
CA ASP A 390 1.50 25.57 1.50
C ASP A 390 2.75 24.84 2.01
N LYS A 391 2.85 24.70 3.34
CA LYS A 391 3.99 24.07 4.02
C LYS A 391 4.01 22.56 3.83
N GLN A 392 2.89 21.98 3.41
CA GLN A 392 2.74 20.54 3.21
C GLN A 392 2.91 20.12 1.73
N ASP A 393 3.07 21.07 0.80
CA ASP A 393 3.27 20.76 -0.61
C ASP A 393 4.66 20.16 -0.88
N ASP A 394 4.68 18.84 -1.06
CA ASP A 394 5.84 18.06 -1.48
C ASP A 394 6.37 18.48 -2.85
N ALA A 395 5.49 18.88 -3.79
CA ALA A 395 5.87 19.23 -5.15
C ALA A 395 6.65 20.55 -5.16
N ALA A 396 6.26 21.52 -4.33
CA ALA A 396 7.03 22.76 -4.17
C ALA A 396 8.40 22.49 -3.54
N ALA A 397 8.49 21.61 -2.53
CA ALA A 397 9.78 21.18 -1.99
C ALA A 397 10.63 20.48 -3.07
N TYR A 398 10.02 19.67 -3.93
CA TYR A 398 10.71 19.03 -5.06
C TYR A 398 11.27 20.05 -6.05
N ARG A 399 10.47 21.04 -6.45
CA ARG A 399 10.91 22.14 -7.35
C ARG A 399 12.02 22.98 -6.74
N THR A 400 12.02 23.22 -5.43
CA THR A 400 13.09 23.99 -4.76
C THR A 400 14.46 23.31 -4.86
N PHE A 401 14.54 22.00 -4.67
CA PHE A 401 15.83 21.28 -4.67
C PHE A 401 16.10 20.50 -5.96
N CYS A 402 15.36 20.76 -7.05
CA CYS A 402 15.65 20.09 -8.32
C CYS A 402 16.87 20.71 -9.01
N SER A 403 17.56 19.92 -9.83
CA SER A 403 18.72 20.34 -10.62
C SER A 403 18.44 21.55 -11.50
N ALA A 404 17.20 21.69 -11.95
CA ALA A 404 16.81 22.75 -12.85
C ALA A 404 16.63 24.09 -12.10
N ASN A 405 16.12 24.10 -10.87
CA ASN A 405 16.17 25.31 -10.00
C ASN A 405 17.61 25.62 -9.55
N PHE A 406 18.42 24.60 -9.29
CA PHE A 406 19.85 24.78 -9.02
C PHE A 406 20.55 25.53 -10.17
N LYS A 407 20.25 25.16 -11.43
CA LYS A 407 20.79 25.84 -12.62
C LYS A 407 20.42 27.34 -12.67
N GLN A 408 19.27 27.72 -12.12
CA GLN A 408 18.86 29.13 -12.06
C GLN A 408 19.74 29.99 -11.12
N CYS A 409 20.55 29.37 -10.26
CA CYS A 409 21.56 30.07 -9.46
C CYS A 409 22.84 30.39 -10.27
N LEU A 410 22.94 29.92 -11.51
CA LEU A 410 24.11 30.10 -12.39
C LEU A 410 23.84 31.12 -13.50
N THR A 411 24.91 31.75 -13.99
CA THR A 411 24.92 32.54 -15.23
C THR A 411 24.95 31.62 -16.45
N HIS A 412 24.83 32.19 -17.65
CA HIS A 412 24.94 31.42 -18.90
C HIS A 412 26.31 30.72 -19.04
N ASP A 413 27.37 31.29 -18.48
CA ASP A 413 28.72 30.72 -18.47
C ASP A 413 28.99 29.78 -17.29
N PHE A 414 27.92 29.26 -16.66
CA PHE A 414 27.97 28.37 -15.49
C PHE A 414 28.69 28.94 -14.26
N GLN A 415 28.78 30.27 -14.15
CA GLN A 415 29.31 30.92 -12.95
C GLN A 415 28.21 31.17 -11.93
N VAL A 416 28.52 31.09 -10.63
CA VAL A 416 27.53 31.35 -9.58
C VAL A 416 27.13 32.83 -9.60
N LYS A 417 25.82 33.11 -9.67
CA LYS A 417 25.29 34.48 -9.59
C LYS A 417 25.74 35.18 -8.31
N VAL A 418 26.04 36.47 -8.40
CA VAL A 418 26.49 37.27 -7.25
C VAL A 418 25.48 37.16 -6.11
N GLY A 419 25.98 36.88 -4.90
CA GLY A 419 25.16 36.70 -3.70
C GLY A 419 24.50 35.32 -3.53
N MET A 420 24.56 34.42 -4.52
CA MET A 420 23.90 33.10 -4.48
C MET A 420 24.81 31.95 -4.00
N LYS A 421 26.07 32.23 -3.60
CA LYS A 421 27.04 31.19 -3.21
C LYS A 421 26.54 30.29 -2.06
N GLY A 422 25.97 30.87 -1.00
CA GLY A 422 25.38 30.09 0.09
C GLY A 422 24.17 29.29 -0.37
N THR A 423 23.27 29.93 -1.11
CA THR A 423 22.05 29.31 -1.66
C THR A 423 22.33 28.12 -2.55
N ILE A 424 23.24 28.23 -3.51
CA ILE A 424 23.54 27.13 -4.42
C ILE A 424 24.14 25.92 -3.68
N ILE A 425 25.02 26.16 -2.70
CA ILE A 425 25.61 25.10 -1.87
C ILE A 425 24.52 24.42 -1.03
N TYR A 426 23.65 25.20 -0.39
CA TYR A 426 22.57 24.66 0.42
C TYR A 426 21.58 23.83 -0.39
N LEU A 427 21.17 24.34 -1.56
CA LEU A 427 20.27 23.63 -2.47
C LEU A 427 20.88 22.31 -2.94
N PHE A 428 22.18 22.31 -3.25
CA PHE A 428 22.91 21.09 -3.62
C PHE A 428 22.94 20.09 -2.47
N ILE A 429 23.50 20.46 -1.32
CA ILE A 429 23.71 19.54 -0.21
C ILE A 429 22.39 18.95 0.30
N MET A 430 21.36 19.78 0.51
CA MET A 430 20.06 19.30 0.98
C MET A 430 19.34 18.47 -0.09
N GLY A 431 19.52 18.81 -1.38
CA GLY A 431 19.05 17.99 -2.49
C GLY A 431 19.69 16.60 -2.49
N GLU A 432 21.02 16.54 -2.37
CA GLU A 432 21.80 15.30 -2.37
C GLU A 432 21.44 14.37 -1.20
N ILE A 433 21.26 14.90 0.01
CA ILE A 433 20.85 14.13 1.19
C ILE A 433 19.50 13.44 0.97
N VAL A 434 18.59 14.08 0.23
CA VAL A 434 17.26 13.51 -0.06
C VAL A 434 17.30 12.58 -1.28
N ASP A 435 18.00 12.99 -2.34
CA ASP A 435 18.05 12.24 -3.59
C ASP A 435 18.84 10.93 -3.45
N CYS A 436 19.76 10.84 -2.48
CA CYS A 436 20.41 9.56 -2.16
C CYS A 436 19.39 8.49 -1.68
N TYR A 437 18.19 8.87 -1.23
CA TYR A 437 17.08 7.97 -0.98
C TYR A 437 16.12 7.85 -2.17
N LEU A 438 15.71 8.98 -2.75
CA LEU A 438 14.56 9.04 -3.65
C LEU A 438 14.89 8.72 -5.11
N ASN A 439 16.12 8.99 -5.54
CA ASN A 439 16.52 8.76 -6.91
C ASN A 439 16.61 7.26 -7.18
N ARG A 440 16.01 6.79 -8.28
CA ARG A 440 15.90 5.35 -8.62
C ARG A 440 17.05 4.82 -9.49
N THR A 441 17.92 5.69 -10.00
CA THR A 441 18.98 5.31 -10.95
C THR A 441 20.39 5.34 -10.36
N ILE A 442 20.54 5.87 -9.13
CA ILE A 442 21.82 6.03 -8.47
C ILE A 442 22.31 4.71 -7.86
N SER A 443 23.59 4.41 -8.06
CA SER A 443 24.26 3.23 -7.49
C SER A 443 24.46 3.34 -5.97
N PRO A 444 24.58 2.21 -5.23
CA PRO A 444 24.80 2.27 -3.78
C PRO A 444 26.05 3.06 -3.36
N ILE A 445 27.15 2.96 -4.12
CA ILE A 445 28.39 3.70 -3.81
C ILE A 445 28.19 5.20 -3.95
N GLU A 446 27.45 5.65 -4.97
CA GLU A 446 27.17 7.06 -5.16
C GLU A 446 26.26 7.57 -4.04
N ARG A 447 25.24 6.82 -3.63
CA ARG A 447 24.39 7.18 -2.47
C ARG A 447 25.21 7.39 -1.20
N VAL A 448 26.23 6.56 -0.97
CA VAL A 448 27.15 6.73 0.17
C VAL A 448 27.97 8.02 0.01
N ARG A 449 28.47 8.35 -1.18
CA ARG A 449 29.17 9.62 -1.43
C ARG A 449 28.27 10.82 -1.15
N MET A 450 27.05 10.82 -1.68
CA MET A 450 26.06 11.88 -1.46
C MET A 450 25.77 12.06 0.04
N ALA A 451 25.49 10.96 0.74
CA ALA A 451 25.21 10.96 2.17
C ALA A 451 26.41 11.44 3.00
N MET A 452 27.63 10.97 2.71
CA MET A 452 28.83 11.37 3.43
C MET A 452 29.22 12.82 3.15
N THR A 453 29.09 13.29 1.90
CA THR A 453 29.27 14.71 1.56
C THR A 453 28.31 15.59 2.37
N GLY A 454 27.04 15.20 2.45
CA GLY A 454 26.04 15.87 3.27
C GLY A 454 26.39 15.86 4.76
N TYR A 455 26.78 14.70 5.30
CA TYR A 455 27.18 14.54 6.69
C TYR A 455 28.35 15.46 7.06
N PHE A 456 29.45 15.39 6.31
CA PHE A 456 30.63 16.21 6.59
C PHE A 456 30.31 17.69 6.46
N PHE A 457 29.55 18.09 5.44
CA PHE A 457 29.14 19.48 5.28
C PHE A 457 28.37 19.99 6.49
N LEU A 458 27.36 19.24 6.97
CA LEU A 458 26.54 19.65 8.12
C LEU A 458 27.38 19.80 9.39
N HIS A 459 28.29 18.86 9.65
CA HIS A 459 29.14 18.88 10.83
C HIS A 459 30.20 19.99 10.77
N LEU A 460 30.86 20.17 9.62
CA LEU A 460 31.81 21.26 9.40
C LEU A 460 31.13 22.63 9.48
N TRP A 461 29.90 22.74 8.95
CA TRP A 461 29.11 23.96 9.04
C TRP A 461 28.76 24.29 10.49
N ARG A 462 28.27 23.31 11.27
CA ARG A 462 27.99 23.50 12.71
C ARG A 462 29.26 23.90 13.48
N PHE A 463 30.38 23.23 13.21
CA PHE A 463 31.67 23.56 13.81
C PHE A 463 32.08 25.00 13.50
N HIS A 464 32.01 25.41 12.22
CA HIS A 464 32.32 26.77 11.78
C HIS A 464 31.48 27.84 12.52
N ILE A 465 30.16 27.64 12.62
CA ILE A 465 29.29 28.58 13.34
C ILE A 465 29.61 28.61 14.84
N THR A 466 29.95 27.46 15.42
CA THR A 466 30.35 27.37 16.84
C THR A 466 31.65 28.15 17.09
N THR A 467 32.64 28.04 16.22
CA THR A 467 33.89 28.83 16.30
C THR A 467 33.63 30.32 16.13
N LEU A 468 32.73 30.71 15.20
CA LEU A 468 32.36 32.12 15.04
C LEU A 468 31.60 32.66 16.25
N HIS A 469 30.70 31.89 16.85
CA HIS A 469 30.01 32.26 18.07
C HIS A 469 30.98 32.53 19.23
N GLN A 470 32.03 31.72 19.37
CA GLN A 470 33.06 31.94 20.39
C GLN A 470 33.84 33.25 20.18
N LYS A 471 34.05 33.65 18.92
CA LYS A 471 34.81 34.88 18.58
C LYS A 471 33.95 36.14 18.54
N TYR A 472 32.68 36.01 18.17
CA TYR A 472 31.75 37.11 17.90
C TYR A 472 30.39 36.84 18.55
N GLN A 473 30.39 36.65 19.87
CA GLN A 473 29.23 36.18 20.64
C GLN A 473 27.99 37.09 20.50
N ASP A 474 28.20 38.39 20.31
CA ASP A 474 27.11 39.37 20.16
C ASP A 474 26.47 39.37 18.76
N PHE A 475 27.13 38.79 17.75
CA PHE A 475 26.71 38.86 16.35
C PHE A 475 26.32 37.51 15.75
N VAL A 476 26.90 36.42 16.25
CA VAL A 476 26.67 35.07 15.73
C VAL A 476 26.21 34.19 16.87
N SER A 477 25.10 33.48 16.67
CA SER A 477 24.66 32.42 17.58
C SER A 477 24.22 31.19 16.79
N ILE A 478 24.38 30.00 17.38
CA ILE A 478 23.93 28.75 16.72
C ILE A 478 22.42 28.82 16.44
N LYS A 479 21.63 29.34 17.39
CA LYS A 479 20.17 29.42 17.25
C LYS A 479 19.72 30.32 16.10
N GLN A 480 20.47 31.37 15.78
CA GLN A 480 20.10 32.34 14.74
C GLN A 480 20.81 32.08 13.41
N ASN A 481 22.03 31.52 13.41
CA ASN A 481 22.88 31.44 12.21
C ASN A 481 23.05 30.03 11.64
N PHE A 482 22.49 29.02 12.30
CA PHE A 482 22.53 27.62 11.89
C PHE A 482 21.12 27.03 11.84
N LEU A 483 20.99 25.80 11.34
CA LEU A 483 19.75 25.03 11.40
C LEU A 483 19.27 24.84 12.84
N ALA A 484 17.96 24.77 13.02
CA ALA A 484 17.38 24.25 14.27
C ALA A 484 17.96 22.87 14.61
N ASP A 485 18.20 22.61 15.90
CA ASP A 485 18.84 21.37 16.36
C ASP A 485 18.10 20.11 15.90
N GLN A 486 16.76 20.15 15.84
CA GLN A 486 15.96 19.06 15.31
C GLN A 486 16.25 18.81 13.83
N SER A 487 16.27 19.85 12.99
CA SER A 487 16.56 19.72 11.57
C SER A 487 17.96 19.16 11.35
N PHE A 488 18.95 19.65 12.11
CA PHE A 488 20.32 19.12 12.06
C PHE A 488 20.37 17.63 12.42
N ALA A 489 19.67 17.21 13.48
CA ALA A 489 19.60 15.81 13.89
C ALA A 489 18.95 14.92 12.80
N ILE A 490 17.85 15.37 12.18
CA ILE A 490 17.17 14.65 11.10
C ILE A 490 18.10 14.47 9.90
N PHE A 491 18.76 15.53 9.42
CA PHE A 491 19.64 15.42 8.26
C PHE A 491 20.88 14.58 8.54
N SER A 492 21.47 14.72 9.73
CA SER A 492 22.62 13.89 10.14
C SER A 492 22.22 12.42 10.24
N SER A 493 21.05 12.13 10.82
CA SER A 493 20.48 10.78 10.92
C SER A 493 20.19 10.18 9.55
N LEU A 494 19.69 10.96 8.58
CA LEU A 494 19.47 10.48 7.21
C LEU A 494 20.78 10.06 6.54
N CYS A 495 21.85 10.82 6.75
CA CYS A 495 23.16 10.47 6.22
C CYS A 495 23.70 9.18 6.86
N GLU A 496 23.67 9.10 8.19
CA GLU A 496 24.10 7.92 8.96
C GLU A 496 23.33 6.66 8.51
N SER A 497 22.00 6.75 8.47
CA SER A 497 21.13 5.62 8.14
C SER A 497 21.32 5.12 6.70
N MET A 498 21.61 5.99 5.73
CA MET A 498 21.88 5.56 4.35
C MET A 498 23.12 4.65 4.29
N VAL A 499 24.19 5.03 4.98
CA VAL A 499 25.43 4.24 4.98
C VAL A 499 25.21 2.92 5.73
N LEU A 500 24.49 2.93 6.86
CA LEU A 500 24.13 1.72 7.61
C LEU A 500 23.23 0.79 6.78
N LEU A 501 22.25 1.32 6.04
CA LEU A 501 21.39 0.52 5.16
C LEU A 501 22.20 -0.16 4.05
N VAL A 502 23.09 0.57 3.38
CA VAL A 502 23.96 0.01 2.33
C VAL A 502 24.84 -1.10 2.89
N LYS A 503 25.47 -0.87 4.05
CA LYS A 503 26.29 -1.90 4.71
C LYS A 503 25.46 -3.12 5.12
N THR A 504 24.26 -2.89 5.66
CA THR A 504 23.37 -3.95 6.08
C THR A 504 22.92 -4.82 4.91
N HIS A 505 22.50 -4.21 3.81
CA HIS A 505 22.17 -4.95 2.59
C HIS A 505 23.35 -5.76 2.05
N ARG A 506 24.55 -5.17 2.03
CA ARG A 506 25.76 -5.86 1.58
C ARG A 506 26.13 -7.05 2.47
N ASP A 507 26.01 -6.92 3.79
CA ASP A 507 26.49 -7.94 4.71
C ASP A 507 25.44 -9.05 4.99
N TYR A 508 24.14 -8.73 4.91
CA TYR A 508 23.04 -9.64 5.31
C TYR A 508 22.06 -10.00 4.19
N TYR A 509 21.87 -9.13 3.19
CA TYR A 509 20.80 -9.26 2.19
C TYR A 509 21.31 -9.07 0.76
N THR A 510 22.41 -9.74 0.41
CA THR A 510 23.10 -9.59 -0.89
C THR A 510 22.24 -9.92 -2.11
N GLN A 511 21.24 -10.78 -1.94
CA GLN A 511 20.33 -11.21 -3.01
C GLN A 511 19.12 -10.28 -3.17
N VAL A 512 18.94 -9.31 -2.27
CA VAL A 512 17.78 -8.41 -2.26
C VAL A 512 18.18 -7.05 -2.85
N PRO A 513 17.52 -6.60 -3.93
CA PRO A 513 17.73 -5.26 -4.48
C PRO A 513 17.65 -4.16 -3.41
N PHE A 514 18.62 -3.24 -3.44
CA PHE A 514 18.62 -2.10 -2.52
C PHE A 514 17.72 -0.97 -3.04
N LEU A 515 16.55 -0.80 -2.43
CA LEU A 515 15.54 0.18 -2.83
C LEU A 515 15.24 1.15 -1.67
N PRO A 516 16.13 2.13 -1.38
CA PRO A 516 16.05 2.97 -0.18
C PRO A 516 14.77 3.80 -0.09
N TRP A 517 14.12 4.10 -1.22
CA TRP A 517 12.84 4.80 -1.23
C TRP A 517 11.67 3.97 -0.69
N LEU A 518 11.85 2.69 -0.35
CA LEU A 518 10.84 1.86 0.32
C LEU A 518 11.01 1.84 1.85
N HIS A 519 12.03 2.50 2.41
CA HIS A 519 12.28 2.57 3.85
C HIS A 519 11.63 3.79 4.56
N ARG A 520 10.73 4.50 3.86
CA ARG A 520 10.15 5.80 4.26
C ARG A 520 8.81 5.62 5.00
N SER A 521 8.16 6.67 5.51
CA SER A 521 6.81 6.54 6.11
C SER A 521 5.67 6.81 5.11
N GLU A 522 6.00 7.15 3.86
CA GLU A 522 5.04 7.45 2.78
C GLU A 522 3.89 6.43 2.61
N SER A 523 4.11 5.15 2.88
CA SER A 523 3.05 4.14 2.82
C SER A 523 1.91 4.41 3.80
N CYS A 524 2.21 4.93 5.00
CA CYS A 524 1.19 5.32 5.97
C CYS A 524 0.39 6.54 5.48
N GLU A 525 1.06 7.52 4.87
CA GLU A 525 0.38 8.68 4.27
C GLU A 525 -0.59 8.25 3.16
N HIS A 526 -0.18 7.31 2.29
CA HIS A 526 -1.07 6.74 1.26
C HIS A 526 -2.23 5.97 1.86
N PHE A 527 -1.98 5.12 2.87
CA PHE A 527 -3.03 4.40 3.59
C PHE A 527 -4.10 5.37 4.16
N PHE A 528 -3.66 6.44 4.85
CA PHE A 528 -4.56 7.45 5.36
C PHE A 528 -5.22 8.29 4.24
N GLY A 529 -4.52 8.51 3.12
CA GLY A 529 -5.06 9.16 1.94
C GLY A 529 -6.22 8.37 1.32
N VAL A 530 -6.08 7.05 1.17
CA VAL A 530 -7.14 6.16 0.69
C VAL A 530 -8.31 6.15 1.68
N ALA A 531 -8.04 6.05 2.99
CA ALA A 531 -9.08 6.15 4.01
C ALA A 531 -9.90 7.46 3.88
N ARG A 532 -9.22 8.60 3.64
CA ARG A 532 -9.86 9.90 3.44
C ARG A 532 -10.62 10.03 2.12
N GLN A 533 -10.22 9.31 1.07
CA GLN A 533 -10.99 9.24 -0.17
C GLN A 533 -12.34 8.53 0.04
N ILE A 534 -12.37 7.52 0.93
CA ILE A 534 -13.61 6.83 1.30
C ILE A 534 -14.47 7.69 2.23
N ASN A 535 -13.86 8.29 3.26
CA ASN A 535 -14.52 9.23 4.18
C ASN A 535 -13.53 10.31 4.65
N PRO A 536 -13.71 11.59 4.27
CA PRO A 536 -12.75 12.64 4.61
C PRO A 536 -12.56 12.91 6.12
N ASP A 537 -13.59 12.67 6.93
CA ASP A 537 -13.61 12.97 8.38
C ASP A 537 -14.12 11.75 9.17
N PHE A 538 -13.32 10.68 9.13
CA PHE A 538 -13.66 9.41 9.77
C PHE A 538 -13.35 9.39 11.28
N ASP A 539 -14.19 8.68 12.04
CA ASP A 539 -13.84 8.25 13.39
C ASP A 539 -13.14 6.88 13.42
N PHE A 540 -12.68 6.46 14.60
CA PHE A 540 -11.93 5.20 14.75
C PHE A 540 -12.72 3.97 14.30
N ALA A 541 -14.02 3.93 14.58
CA ALA A 541 -14.87 2.81 14.20
C ALA A 541 -15.04 2.72 12.68
N GLU A 542 -15.19 3.88 12.03
CA GLU A 542 -15.23 3.97 10.57
C GLU A 542 -13.91 3.53 9.95
N LEU A 543 -12.76 3.90 10.53
CA LEU A 543 -11.45 3.44 10.04
C LEU A 543 -11.35 1.90 10.06
N ILE A 544 -11.69 1.25 11.18
CA ILE A 544 -11.69 -0.22 11.28
C ILE A 544 -12.60 -0.85 10.22
N GLN A 545 -13.78 -0.27 9.98
CA GLN A 545 -14.72 -0.77 8.96
C GLN A 545 -14.24 -0.54 7.52
N MET A 546 -13.35 0.42 7.30
CA MET A 546 -12.76 0.71 6.00
C MET A 546 -11.56 -0.17 5.69
N LEU A 547 -10.89 -0.76 6.68
CA LEU A 547 -9.71 -1.60 6.46
C LEU A 547 -9.87 -2.71 5.42
N PRO A 548 -10.97 -3.48 5.38
CA PRO A 548 -11.11 -4.52 4.34
C PRO A 548 -11.22 -3.95 2.92
N LYS A 549 -11.40 -2.63 2.76
CA LYS A 549 -11.51 -1.94 1.47
C LYS A 549 -10.22 -1.24 1.05
N ILE A 550 -9.30 -1.04 1.98
CA ILE A 550 -8.00 -0.39 1.77
C ILE A 550 -6.98 -1.48 1.55
#